data_AF-A0A353TXC4-F1
#
_entry.id   AF-A0A353TXC4-F1
#
_cell.length_a   1.000
_cell.length_b   1.000
_cell.length_c   1.000
_cell.angle_alpha   90.00
_cell.angle_beta   90.00
_cell.angle_gamma   90.00
#
_symmetry.space_group_name_H-M   'P 1'
#
loop_
_entity.id
_entity.type
_entity.pdbx_description
1 polymer ?
#
loop_
_entity_poly.entity_id
_entity_poly.type
_entity_poly.pdbx_seq_one_letter_code
_entity_poly.pdbx_strand_id
1 'polypeptide(L)'
;SETDFVAKNESFIALAQSILDLALESNATTVDEVNELKLNGVAVKDVITQQIGIIGEKLELPYFEVLKAENVVSYIHPGNKLATLVGLNKAGIDIQVGRDVAMQVAAMNPVSVDRDSV
;
A
#
# COMPACT_ATOMS: atom_id res chain seq x y z
N SER A 1 -11.71 2.07 -5.23
CA SER A 1 -13.13 2.40 -5.47
C SER A 1 -13.20 3.67 -6.29
N GLU A 2 -14.37 3.99 -6.82
CA GLU A 2 -14.55 5.20 -7.63
C GLU A 2 -14.90 6.40 -6.74
N THR A 3 -15.53 6.17 -5.59
CA THR A 3 -15.91 7.23 -4.67
C THR A 3 -15.19 7.20 -3.32
N ASP A 4 -15.05 8.39 -2.73
CA ASP A 4 -14.56 8.59 -1.36
C ASP A 4 -15.53 8.01 -0.30
N PHE A 5 -16.80 7.81 -0.64
CA PHE A 5 -17.79 7.22 0.27
C PHE A 5 -17.48 5.75 0.53
N VAL A 6 -17.20 4.99 -0.54
CA VAL A 6 -16.79 3.60 -0.44
C VAL A 6 -15.42 3.47 0.22
N ALA A 7 -14.46 4.32 -0.16
CA ALA A 7 -13.08 4.24 0.37
C ALA A 7 -12.99 4.42 1.90
N LYS A 8 -13.98 5.09 2.50
CA LYS A 8 -14.07 5.32 3.96
C LYS A 8 -14.92 4.28 4.68
N ASN A 9 -15.57 3.36 3.96
CA ASN A 9 -16.40 2.33 4.57
C ASN A 9 -15.52 1.29 5.29
N GLU A 10 -15.90 0.91 6.50
CA GLU A 10 -15.14 -0.05 7.32
C GLU A 10 -14.96 -1.41 6.62
N SER A 11 -15.95 -1.88 5.86
CA SER A 11 -15.85 -3.13 5.12
C SER A 11 -14.82 -3.08 3.99
N PHE A 12 -14.71 -1.93 3.30
CA PHE A 12 -13.70 -1.71 2.27
C PHE A 12 -12.30 -1.67 2.88
N ILE A 13 -12.14 -0.94 3.99
CA ILE A 13 -10.88 -0.84 4.73
C ILE A 13 -10.46 -2.23 5.25
N ALA A 14 -11.39 -2.99 5.83
CA ALA A 14 -11.13 -4.33 6.35
C ALA A 14 -10.71 -5.31 5.24
N LEU A 15 -11.33 -5.23 4.07
CA LEU A 15 -10.94 -6.02 2.91
C LEU A 15 -9.52 -5.68 2.44
N ALA A 16 -9.22 -4.38 2.28
CA ALA A 16 -7.89 -3.93 1.88
C ALA A 16 -6.81 -4.39 2.87
N GLN A 17 -7.08 -4.31 4.17
CA GLN A 17 -6.19 -4.79 5.22
C GLN A 17 -5.99 -6.31 5.12
N SER A 18 -7.07 -7.08 4.95
CA SER A 18 -6.99 -8.55 4.85
C SER A 18 -6.17 -9.01 3.64
N ILE A 19 -6.27 -8.29 2.51
CA ILE A 19 -5.46 -8.55 1.32
C ILE A 19 -4.00 -8.23 1.59
N LEU A 20 -3.70 -7.09 2.24
CA LEU A 20 -2.34 -6.70 2.59
C LEU A 20 -1.68 -7.70 3.54
N ASP A 21 -2.38 -8.11 4.60
CA ASP A 21 -1.88 -9.08 5.58
C ASP A 21 -1.54 -10.41 4.90
N LEU A 22 -2.45 -10.91 4.07
CA LEU A 22 -2.23 -12.14 3.30
C LEU A 22 -1.04 -12.03 2.33
N ALA A 23 -0.87 -10.88 1.68
CA ALA A 23 0.26 -10.61 0.78
C ALA A 23 1.60 -10.66 1.54
N LEU A 24 1.66 -10.04 2.73
CA LEU A 24 2.84 -10.04 3.58
C LEU A 24 3.16 -11.45 4.10
N GLU A 25 2.16 -12.18 4.61
CA GLU A 25 2.31 -13.56 5.09
C GLU A 25 2.81 -14.50 4.00
N SER A 26 2.35 -14.29 2.76
CA SER A 26 2.73 -15.10 1.60
C SER A 26 4.05 -14.67 0.96
N ASN A 27 4.68 -13.60 1.45
CA ASN A 27 5.85 -12.96 0.85
C ASN A 27 5.65 -12.60 -0.64
N ALA A 28 4.42 -12.27 -1.03
CA ALA A 28 4.15 -11.76 -2.36
C ALA A 28 4.90 -10.44 -2.56
N THR A 29 5.31 -10.18 -3.80
CA THR A 29 6.08 -9.00 -4.20
C THR A 29 5.48 -8.29 -5.40
N THR A 30 4.51 -8.91 -6.07
CA THR A 30 3.83 -8.36 -7.25
C THR A 30 2.31 -8.42 -7.11
N VAL A 31 1.60 -7.58 -7.86
CA VAL A 31 0.14 -7.57 -7.89
C VAL A 31 -0.45 -8.89 -8.41
N ASP A 32 0.23 -9.52 -9.37
CA ASP A 32 -0.21 -10.80 -9.94
C ASP A 32 -0.13 -11.92 -8.90
N GLU A 33 0.96 -11.99 -8.13
CA GLU A 33 1.09 -12.91 -7.01
C GLU A 33 -0.04 -12.71 -6.00
N VAL A 34 -0.31 -11.46 -5.59
CA VAL A 34 -1.38 -11.14 -4.63
C VAL A 34 -2.75 -11.56 -5.17
N ASN A 35 -3.03 -11.32 -6.45
CA ASN A 35 -4.29 -11.68 -7.09
C ASN A 35 -4.58 -13.19 -7.09
N GLU A 36 -3.54 -14.03 -7.04
CA GLU A 36 -3.64 -15.48 -7.00
C GLU A 36 -3.75 -16.06 -5.58
N LEU A 37 -3.41 -15.28 -4.54
CA LEU A 37 -3.55 -15.70 -3.15
C LEU A 37 -5.00 -16.00 -2.78
N LYS A 38 -5.20 -16.91 -1.82
CA LYS A 38 -6.53 -17.34 -1.39
C LYS A 38 -6.94 -16.66 -0.08
N LEU A 39 -7.81 -15.67 -0.18
CA LEU A 39 -8.49 -15.08 0.97
C LEU A 39 -9.76 -15.88 1.28
N ASN A 40 -9.79 -16.57 2.43
CA ASN A 40 -10.89 -17.45 2.83
C ASN A 40 -11.23 -18.53 1.77
N GLY A 41 -10.21 -19.06 1.08
CA GLY A 41 -10.36 -20.10 0.07
C GLY A 41 -10.69 -19.62 -1.35
N VAL A 42 -10.90 -18.31 -1.55
CA VAL A 42 -11.22 -17.69 -2.85
C VAL A 42 -10.04 -16.83 -3.30
N ALA A 43 -9.71 -16.82 -4.59
CA ALA A 43 -8.62 -15.98 -5.09
C ALA A 43 -8.92 -14.48 -4.86
N VAL A 44 -7.92 -13.69 -4.48
CA VAL A 44 -8.10 -12.25 -4.18
C VAL A 44 -8.77 -11.52 -5.34
N LYS A 45 -8.38 -11.79 -6.59
CA LYS A 45 -9.02 -11.17 -7.78
C LYS A 45 -10.51 -11.47 -7.88
N ASP A 46 -10.93 -12.67 -7.48
CA ASP A 46 -12.34 -13.08 -7.50
C ASP A 46 -13.10 -12.45 -6.33
N VAL A 47 -12.46 -12.31 -5.15
CA VAL A 47 -13.03 -11.56 -4.03
C VAL A 47 -13.27 -10.10 -4.43
N ILE A 48 -12.30 -9.43 -5.06
CA ILE A 48 -12.45 -8.05 -5.55
C ILE A 48 -13.62 -7.98 -6.55
N THR A 49 -13.70 -8.92 -7.48
CA THR A 49 -14.78 -8.99 -8.49
C THR A 49 -16.16 -9.17 -7.83
N GLN A 50 -16.28 -10.00 -6.79
CA GLN A 50 -17.53 -10.16 -6.05
C GLN A 50 -17.95 -8.87 -5.36
N GLN A 51 -17.00 -8.12 -4.81
CA GLN A 51 -17.27 -6.86 -4.11
C GLN A 51 -17.78 -5.76 -5.05
N ILE A 52 -17.40 -5.78 -6.34
CA ILE A 52 -18.00 -4.89 -7.35
C ILE A 52 -19.52 -5.06 -7.40
N GLY A 53 -20.01 -6.31 -7.34
CA GLY A 53 -21.46 -6.58 -7.35
C GLY A 53 -22.19 -6.13 -6.08
N ILE A 54 -21.49 -6.10 -4.93
CA ILE A 54 -22.05 -5.67 -3.64
C ILE A 54 -22.06 -4.14 -3.54
N ILE A 55 -20.95 -3.51 -3.93
CA ILE A 55 -20.74 -2.06 -3.80
C ILE A 55 -21.41 -1.30 -4.93
N GLY A 56 -21.46 -1.87 -6.14
CA GLY A 56 -21.98 -1.20 -7.34
C GLY A 56 -21.02 -0.20 -7.97
N GLU A 57 -19.74 -0.24 -7.59
CA GLU A 57 -18.65 0.58 -8.16
C GLU A 57 -17.48 -0.31 -8.57
N LYS A 58 -16.68 0.17 -9.53
CA LYS A 58 -15.45 -0.52 -9.91
C LYS A 58 -14.47 -0.56 -8.73
N LEU A 59 -13.95 -1.75 -8.44
CA LEU A 59 -12.86 -1.99 -7.50
C LEU A 59 -11.70 -2.65 -8.23
N GLU A 60 -10.50 -2.24 -7.87
CA GLU A 60 -9.27 -2.79 -8.43
C GLU A 60 -8.16 -2.75 -7.37
N LEU A 61 -7.23 -3.69 -7.49
CA LEU A 61 -5.92 -3.64 -6.84
C LEU A 61 -4.90 -3.29 -7.94
N PRO A 62 -4.62 -1.99 -8.17
CA PRO A 62 -3.87 -1.58 -9.35
C PRO A 62 -2.36 -1.74 -9.19
N TYR A 63 -1.86 -1.64 -7.97
CA TYR A 63 -0.44 -1.66 -7.66
C TYR A 63 -0.20 -2.43 -6.37
N PHE A 64 0.92 -3.14 -6.33
CA PHE A 64 1.47 -3.73 -5.12
C PHE A 64 2.98 -3.78 -5.28
N GLU A 65 3.69 -3.22 -4.30
CA GLU A 65 5.16 -3.21 -4.26
C GLU A 65 5.62 -3.43 -2.82
N VAL A 66 6.83 -3.95 -2.67
CA VAL A 66 7.44 -4.21 -1.37
C VAL A 66 8.79 -3.50 -1.30
N LEU A 67 8.93 -2.60 -0.33
CA LEU A 67 10.21 -1.96 -0.02
C LEU A 67 10.92 -2.72 1.11
N LYS A 68 12.16 -3.15 0.86
CA LYS A 68 13.03 -3.79 1.86
C LYS A 68 14.24 -2.90 2.12
N ALA A 69 14.50 -2.60 3.39
CA ALA A 69 15.66 -1.84 3.86
C ALA A 69 16.00 -2.23 5.31
N GLU A 70 17.12 -1.76 5.85
CA GLU A 70 17.44 -1.98 7.27
C GLU A 70 16.39 -1.37 8.20
N ASN A 71 15.84 -0.21 7.82
CA ASN A 71 14.73 0.44 8.50
C ASN A 71 13.78 1.05 7.46
N VAL A 72 12.49 0.73 7.53
CA VAL A 72 11.47 1.28 6.64
C VAL A 72 10.53 2.15 7.46
N VAL A 73 10.36 3.40 7.04
CA VAL A 73 9.46 4.36 7.69
C VAL A 73 8.33 4.71 6.73
N SER A 74 7.10 4.64 7.23
CA SER A 74 5.91 5.03 6.48
C SER A 74 5.37 6.39 6.95
N TYR A 75 4.77 7.13 6.03
CA TYR A 75 3.97 8.29 6.35
C TYR A 75 2.70 8.29 5.51
N ILE A 76 1.54 8.41 6.15
CA ILE A 76 0.24 8.58 5.49
C ILE A 76 -0.18 10.03 5.69
N HIS A 77 -0.35 10.75 4.59
CA HIS A 77 -0.83 12.12 4.62
C HIS A 77 -2.30 12.15 5.08
N PRO A 78 -2.72 13.15 5.89
CA PRO A 78 -4.10 13.27 6.34
C PRO A 78 -5.11 13.13 5.19
N GLY A 79 -6.13 12.29 5.40
CA GLY A 79 -7.15 11.99 4.39
C GLY A 79 -6.89 10.73 3.56
N ASN A 80 -5.79 9.99 3.80
CA ASN A 80 -5.50 8.68 3.20
C ASN A 80 -5.47 8.67 1.67
N LYS A 81 -5.13 9.79 1.04
CA LYS A 81 -5.00 9.92 -0.43
C LYS A 81 -3.56 9.86 -0.92
N LEU A 82 -2.60 9.92 -0.01
CA LEU A 82 -1.17 9.89 -0.30
C LEU A 82 -0.46 9.22 0.85
N ALA A 83 0.44 8.29 0.53
CA ALA A 83 1.34 7.68 1.47
C ALA A 83 2.74 7.57 0.85
N THR A 84 3.76 7.52 1.70
CA THR A 84 5.14 7.31 1.31
C THR A 84 5.78 6.25 2.19
N LEU A 85 6.70 5.50 1.58
CA LEU A 85 7.63 4.60 2.27
C LEU A 85 9.04 5.08 2.00
N VAL A 86 9.87 5.15 3.03
CA VAL A 86 11.29 5.50 2.93
C VAL A 86 12.11 4.38 3.55
N GLY A 87 13.02 3.83 2.76
CA GLY A 87 14.00 2.85 3.21
C GLY A 87 15.29 3.55 3.60
N LEU A 88 15.70 3.39 4.86
CA LEU A 88 16.97 3.89 5.38
C LEU A 88 17.96 2.73 5.46
N ASN A 89 19.20 2.99 5.07
CA ASN A 89 20.30 2.01 5.06
C ASN A 89 21.12 1.97 6.36
N LYS A 90 20.58 2.55 7.43
CA LYS A 90 21.21 2.53 8.77
C LYS A 90 20.14 2.27 9.82
N ALA A 91 20.40 1.26 10.65
CA ALA A 91 19.65 1.06 11.90
C ALA A 91 19.90 2.17 12.93
N GLY A 92 19.00 2.29 13.92
CA GLY A 92 19.15 3.17 15.08
C GLY A 92 18.97 4.68 14.80
N ILE A 93 18.50 5.05 13.60
CA ILE A 93 18.09 6.43 13.30
C ILE A 93 16.85 6.77 14.13
N ASP A 94 16.81 8.00 14.66
CA ASP A 94 15.62 8.54 15.33
C ASP A 94 14.40 8.45 14.40
N ILE A 95 13.31 7.90 14.92
CA ILE A 95 12.06 7.73 14.17
C ILE A 95 11.53 9.04 13.59
N GLN A 96 11.74 10.18 14.27
CA GLN A 96 11.32 11.49 13.78
C GLN A 96 12.09 11.89 12.53
N VAL A 97 13.40 11.60 12.45
CA VAL A 97 14.20 11.91 11.26
C VAL A 97 13.67 11.14 10.05
N GLY A 98 13.39 9.84 10.21
CA GLY A 98 12.81 9.04 9.12
C GLY A 98 11.41 9.53 8.72
N ARG A 99 10.61 9.95 9.68
CA ARG A 99 9.27 10.50 9.44
C ARG A 99 9.31 11.84 8.72
N ASP A 100 10.22 12.74 9.09
CA ASP A 100 10.41 14.03 8.43
C ASP A 100 10.85 13.84 6.97
N VAL A 101 11.74 12.90 6.70
CA VAL A 101 12.12 12.53 5.33
C VAL A 101 10.93 11.97 4.57
N ALA A 102 10.15 11.04 5.14
CA ALA A 102 8.96 10.49 4.49
C ALA A 102 7.90 11.57 4.19
N MET A 103 7.71 12.53 5.09
CA MET A 103 6.86 13.70 4.89
C MET A 103 7.37 14.59 3.75
N GLN A 104 8.69 14.81 3.67
CA GLN A 104 9.28 15.59 2.60
C GLN A 104 9.15 14.88 1.23
N VAL A 105 9.33 13.56 1.18
CA VAL A 105 9.07 12.77 -0.05
C VAL A 105 7.62 12.93 -0.48
N ALA A 106 6.67 12.87 0.46
CA ALA A 106 5.25 13.07 0.15
C ALA A 106 4.96 14.47 -0.39
N ALA A 107 5.62 15.50 0.15
CA ALA A 107 5.43 16.88 -0.27
C ALA A 107 6.09 17.20 -1.61
N MET A 108 7.27 16.64 -1.88
CA MET A 108 8.11 17.01 -3.03
C MET A 108 7.94 16.09 -4.24
N ASN A 109 7.39 14.87 -4.05
CA ASN A 109 7.30 13.83 -5.08
C ASN A 109 8.60 13.69 -5.91
N PRO A 110 9.75 13.44 -5.26
CA PRO A 110 11.02 13.35 -5.96
C PRO A 110 11.03 12.15 -6.90
N VAL A 111 11.62 12.32 -8.08
CA VAL A 111 11.73 11.25 -9.09
C VAL A 111 12.90 10.30 -8.84
N SER A 112 13.83 10.67 -7.96
CA SER A 112 15.04 9.91 -7.63
C SER A 112 15.55 10.26 -6.22
N VAL A 113 16.32 9.36 -5.61
CA VAL A 113 16.99 9.54 -4.31
C VAL A 113 18.27 10.37 -4.39
N ASP A 114 18.89 10.45 -5.57
CA ASP A 114 20.07 11.25 -5.85
C ASP A 114 20.04 11.86 -7.25
N ARG A 115 21.00 12.76 -7.51
CA ARG A 115 21.10 13.49 -8.78
C ARG A 115 21.54 12.62 -9.94
N ASP A 116 22.35 11.61 -9.68
CA ASP A 116 23.01 10.81 -10.71
C ASP A 116 22.07 9.73 -11.28
N SER A 117 20.97 9.44 -10.57
CA SER A 117 19.96 8.44 -10.94
C SER A 117 18.72 9.03 -11.65
N VAL A 118 18.86 10.22 -12.28
CA VAL A 118 17.82 10.87 -13.10
C VAL A 118 18.12 10.72 -14.59
#